data_AF-A0A3D3BRN7-F1
#
_entry.id   AF-A0A3D3BRN7-F1
#
_cell.length_a   1.000
_cell.length_b   1.000
_cell.length_c   1.000
_cell.angle_alpha   90.00
_cell.angle_beta   90.00
_cell.angle_gamma   90.00
#
_symmetry.space_group_name_H-M   'P 1'
#
loop_
_entity.id
_entity.type
_entity.pdbx_description
1 polymer ?
#
loop_
_entity_poly.entity_id
_entity_poly.type
_entity_poly.pdbx_seq_one_letter_code
_entity_poly.pdbx_strand_id
1 'polypeptide(L)' 'MARDLNLALIPGDGIGTEVVAEAMKVLDAVAPKAGINVSTTHYDLGATRYNATGELLPDAV' A
#
# COMPACT_ATOMS: atom_id res chain seq x y z
N MET A 1 -8.78 1.51 -23.77
CA MET A 1 -8.01 0.44 -23.10
C MET A 1 -7.91 0.81 -21.64
N ALA A 2 -7.97 -0.18 -20.74
CA ALA A 2 -7.77 0.09 -19.32
C ALA A 2 -6.30 0.45 -19.05
N ARG A 3 -6.04 1.34 -18.09
CA ARG A 3 -4.69 1.71 -17.65
C ARG A 3 -4.30 0.81 -16.49
N ASP A 4 -3.14 0.16 -16.60
CA ASP A 4 -2.58 -0.60 -15.49
C ASP A 4 -1.83 0.34 -14.53
N LEU A 5 -2.08 0.18 -13.23
CA LEU A 5 -1.45 0.90 -12.13
C LEU A 5 -0.82 -0.12 -11.18
N ASN A 6 0.51 -0.11 -11.10
CA ASN A 6 1.26 -0.87 -10.11
C ASN A 6 1.51 0.03 -8.89
N LEU A 7 0.91 -0.32 -7.76
CA LEU A 7 0.86 0.50 -6.56
C LEU A 7 1.68 -0.14 -5.43
N ALA A 8 2.73 0.54 -4.98
CA ALA A 8 3.41 0.21 -3.73
C ALA A 8 2.51 0.62 -2.55
N LEU A 9 2.10 -0.34 -1.74
CA LEU A 9 1.25 -0.12 -0.57
C LEU A 9 2.11 -0.18 0.70
N ILE A 10 2.19 0.95 1.40
CA ILE A 10 2.93 1.09 2.66
C ILE A 10 1.95 1.58 3.72
N PRO A 11 1.29 0.67 4.47
CA PRO A 11 0.32 1.06 5.49
C PRO A 11 0.95 1.79 6.69
N GLY A 12 2.24 1.59 6.94
CA GLY A 12 2.93 2.17 8.08
C GLY A 12 2.39 1.62 9.40
N ASP A 13 2.36 2.49 10.42
CA ASP A 13 1.96 2.14 11.79
C ASP A 13 0.80 3.00 12.30
N GLY A 14 0.27 2.61 13.46
CA GLY A 14 -0.86 3.28 14.08
C GLY A 14 -2.06 3.30 13.13
N ILE A 15 -2.70 4.48 13.02
CA ILE A 15 -3.90 4.65 12.20
C ILE A 15 -3.65 4.43 10.70
N GLY A 16 -2.39 4.45 10.24
CA GLY A 16 -2.03 4.19 8.84
C GLY A 16 -2.58 2.85 8.35
N THR A 17 -2.49 1.82 9.18
CA THR A 17 -3.00 0.48 8.89
C THR A 17 -4.53 0.47 8.65
N GLU A 18 -5.27 1.26 9.41
CA GLU A 18 -6.73 1.36 9.34
C GLU A 18 -7.18 2.21 8.14
N VAL A 19 -6.60 3.40 7.97
CA VAL A 19 -7.03 4.32 6.91
C VAL A 19 -6.64 3.83 5.52
N VAL A 20 -5.49 3.16 5.38
CA VAL A 20 -5.07 2.58 4.09
C VAL A 20 -5.96 1.41 3.70
N ALA A 21 -6.43 0.60 4.66
CA ALA A 21 -7.41 -0.45 4.39
C ALA A 21 -8.72 0.11 3.83
N GLU A 22 -9.23 1.21 4.39
CA GLU A 22 -10.43 1.87 3.86
C GLU A 22 -10.18 2.54 2.50
N ALA A 23 -9.01 3.14 2.29
CA ALA A 23 -8.63 3.70 0.99
C ALA A 23 -8.62 2.63 -0.11
N MET A 24 -8.14 1.41 0.19
CA MET A 24 -8.18 0.30 -0.76
C MET A 24 -9.60 -0.12 -1.12
N LYS A 25 -10.54 -0.15 -0.17
CA LYS A 25 -11.96 -0.43 -0.47
C LYS A 25 -12.56 0.59 -1.43
N VAL A 26 -12.24 1.86 -1.23
CA VAL A 26 -12.68 2.92 -2.15
C VAL A 26 -12.05 2.72 -3.53
N LEU A 27 -10.74 2.44 -3.58
CA LEU A 27 -10.03 2.22 -4.82
C LEU A 27 -10.61 1.04 -5.62
N ASP A 28 -10.90 -0.08 -4.97
CA ASP A 28 -11.53 -1.26 -5.57
C ASP A 28 -12.92 -0.94 -6.15
N ALA A 29 -13.66 -0.04 -5.50
CA ALA A 29 -15.00 0.35 -5.95
C ALA A 29 -15.01 1.33 -7.15
N VAL A 30 -13.95 2.13 -7.32
CA VAL A 30 -13.90 3.21 -8.33
C VAL A 30 -12.98 2.90 -9.50
N ALA A 31 -11.87 2.19 -9.31
CA ALA A 31 -10.87 1.93 -10.33
C ALA A 31 -11.45 1.20 -11.57
N PRO A 32 -12.29 0.15 -11.43
CA PRO A 32 -12.89 -0.52 -12.59
C PRO A 32 -13.76 0.43 -13.43
N LYS A 33 -14.49 1.35 -12.78
CA LYS A 33 -15.36 2.35 -13.43
C LYS A 33 -14.56 3.40 -14.18
N ALA A 34 -13.33 3.67 -13.73
CA ALA A 34 -12.39 4.56 -14.38
C ALA A 34 -11.56 3.86 -15.48
N GLY A 35 -11.76 2.56 -15.72
CA GLY A 35 -10.93 1.77 -16.62
C GLY A 35 -9.49 1.68 -16.11
N ILE A 36 -9.29 1.52 -14.81
CA ILE A 36 -7.98 1.34 -14.19
C ILE A 36 -7.91 -0.05 -13.57
N ASN A 37 -6.88 -0.81 -13.92
CA ASN A 37 -6.55 -2.05 -13.25
C ASN A 37 -5.47 -1.75 -12.21
N VAL A 38 -5.73 -2.08 -10.95
CA VAL A 38 -4.77 -1.85 -9.86
C VAL A 38 -4.13 -3.17 -9.47
N SER A 39 -2.80 -3.22 -9.47
CA SER A 39 -2.02 -4.25 -8.80
C SER A 39 -1.31 -3.63 -7.61
N THR A 40 -1.18 -4.36 -6.50
CA THR A 40 -0.52 -3.85 -5.30
C THR A 40 0.66 -4.71 -4.89
N THR A 41 1.71 -4.07 -4.39
CA THR A 41 2.82 -4.72 -3.68
C THR A 41 2.86 -4.14 -2.27
N HIS A 42 2.65 -4.98 -1.27
CA HIS A 42 2.68 -4.55 0.13
C HIS A 42 4.12 -4.51 0.62
N TYR A 43 4.47 -3.45 1.32
CA TYR A 43 5.75 -3.28 1.97
C TYR A 43 5.56 -3.12 3.47
N ASP A 44 6.23 -3.97 4.23
CA ASP A 44 6.40 -3.81 5.67
C ASP A 44 7.45 -2.73 5.89
N LEU A 45 7.02 -1.47 5.99
CA LEU A 45 7.87 -0.33 6.35
C LEU A 45 7.15 0.46 7.43
N GLY A 46 7.88 0.82 8.48
CA GLY A 46 7.31 1.51 9.62
C GLY A 46 8.16 1.37 10.89
N ALA A 47 7.74 2.08 11.93
CA ALA A 47 8.25 2.00 13.28
C ALA A 47 8.20 0.57 13.84
N THR A 48 7.16 -0.22 13.53
CA THR A 48 7.07 -1.63 13.97
C THR A 48 8.25 -2.44 13.46
N ARG A 49 8.53 -2.36 12.15
CA ARG A 49 9.72 -2.99 11.54
C ARG A 49 11.00 -2.46 12.16
N TYR A 50 11.15 -1.14 12.27
CA TYR A 50 12.34 -0.53 12.84
C TYR A 50 12.58 -1.00 14.27
N ASN A 51 11.53 -1.07 15.11
CA ASN A 51 11.63 -1.55 16.48
C ASN A 51 12.02 -3.04 16.55
N ALA A 52 11.60 -3.84 15.58
CA ALA A 52 11.93 -5.26 15.51
C ALA A 52 13.33 -5.55 14.94
N THR A 53 13.81 -4.74 14.00
CA THR A 53 14.98 -5.06 13.16
C THR A 53 16.12 -4.03 13.23
N GLY A 54 15.86 -2.83 13.73
CA GLY A 54 16.78 -1.69 13.68
C GLY A 54 16.86 -1.01 12.31
N GLU A 55 16.10 -1.49 11.31
CA GLU A 55 16.19 -1.02 9.93
C GLU A 55 14.81 -0.49 9.47
N LEU A 56 14.79 0.74 8.94
CA LEU A 56 13.55 1.37 8.49
C LEU A 56 13.23 1.07 7.02
N LEU A 57 14.24 1.13 6.14
CA LEU A 57 14.12 0.95 4.70
C LEU A 57 15.29 0.09 4.18
N PRO A 58 15.06 -1.18 3.80
CA PRO A 58 16.09 -2.04 3.23
C PRO A 58 16.42 -1.71 1.78
N ASP A 59 17.65 -2.00 1.35
CA ASP A 59 18.09 -1.82 -0.03
C ASP A 59 17.31 -2.66 -1.07
N ALA A 60 16.65 -3.73 -0.63
CA ALA A 60 15.88 -4.64 -1.50
C ALA A 60 14.46 -4.15 -1.84
N VAL A 61 14.05 -3.02 -1.26
CA VAL A 61 12.76 -2.35 -1.47
C VAL A 61 12.90 -1.26 -2.53
#